data_AF-A0A937AY78-F1
#
_entry.id   AF-A0A937AY78-F1
#
_cell.length_a   1.000
_cell.length_b   1.000
_cell.length_c   1.000
_cell.angle_alpha   90.00
_cell.angle_beta   90.00
_cell.angle_gamma   90.00
#
_symmetry.space_group_name_H-M   'P 1'
#
loop_
_entity.id
_entity.type
_entity.pdbx_description
1 polymer ?
#
loop_
_entity_poly.entity_id
_entity_poly.type
_entity_poly.pdbx_seq_one_letter_code
_entity_poly.pdbx_strand_id
1 'polypeptide(L)'
;MTIVSAPAAAEAPLLGLACPKAGVPRSLADAARLLLPHLERGQRIDAIALRAAMERAFGGSDASGAWDWKAAYDACEAATVLFLRKFGPAIRAQATSPASVLQMLSKVAGLLPTHTRRSQESQALQQFSTPIELAFVAAAAAAAGPAADRAAMQAAPMTIK
;
A
#
# COMPACT_ATOMS: atom_id res chain seq x y z
N MET A 1 11.96 14.75 -41.53
CA MET A 1 10.94 15.26 -40.59
C MET A 1 10.83 14.26 -39.46
N THR A 2 11.33 14.62 -38.28
CA THR A 2 11.47 13.71 -37.12
C THR A 2 10.32 14.00 -36.16
N ILE A 3 9.49 13.01 -35.85
CA ILE A 3 8.44 13.14 -34.84
C ILE A 3 8.95 12.42 -33.58
N VAL A 4 9.30 13.21 -32.56
CA VAL A 4 9.55 12.72 -31.21
C VAL A 4 8.19 12.63 -30.52
N SER A 5 7.72 11.42 -30.23
CA SER A 5 6.57 11.19 -29.35
C SER A 5 7.08 10.79 -27.97
N ALA A 6 6.82 11.61 -26.97
CA ALA A 6 6.98 11.28 -25.56
C ALA A 6 5.76 10.47 -25.07
N PRO A 7 5.91 9.48 -24.17
CA PRO A 7 4.76 8.89 -23.52
C PRO A 7 4.28 9.83 -22.42
N ALA A 8 3.07 10.34 -22.56
CA ALA A 8 2.34 10.94 -21.45
C ALA A 8 2.00 9.81 -20.47
N ALA A 9 2.65 9.80 -19.31
CA ALA A 9 2.21 9.00 -18.19
C ALA A 9 0.83 9.54 -17.78
N ALA A 10 -0.22 8.81 -18.15
CA ALA A 10 -1.57 9.15 -17.73
C ALA A 10 -1.64 9.04 -16.21
N GLU A 11 -1.85 10.18 -15.53
CA GLU A 11 -2.32 10.19 -14.15
C GLU A 11 -3.67 9.47 -14.14
N ALA A 12 -3.66 8.19 -13.73
CA ALA A 12 -4.88 7.47 -13.45
C ALA A 12 -5.63 8.25 -12.36
N PRO A 13 -6.90 8.63 -12.57
CA PRO A 13 -7.65 9.36 -11.56
C PRO A 13 -7.74 8.46 -10.32
N LEU A 14 -7.22 8.96 -9.19
CA LEU A 14 -7.49 8.32 -7.90
C LEU A 14 -9.00 8.39 -7.70
N LEU A 15 -9.68 7.25 -7.84
CA LEU A 15 -11.11 7.13 -7.59
C LEU A 15 -11.40 7.67 -6.20
N GLY A 16 -12.13 8.78 -6.13
CA GLY A 16 -12.52 9.41 -4.88
C GLY A 16 -13.44 8.48 -4.11
N LEU A 17 -12.90 7.79 -3.12
CA LEU A 17 -13.70 7.06 -2.13
C LEU A 17 -14.41 8.09 -1.27
N ALA A 18 -15.67 8.38 -1.59
CA ALA A 18 -16.53 9.18 -0.74
C ALA A 18 -16.75 8.44 0.59
N CYS A 19 -16.18 8.95 1.69
CA CYS A 19 -16.44 8.45 3.03
C CYS A 19 -17.66 9.19 3.62
N PRO A 20 -18.77 8.51 3.99
CA PRO A 20 -20.01 9.17 4.41
C PRO A 20 -19.95 9.87 5.78
N LYS A 21 -18.81 9.83 6.47
CA LYS A 21 -18.64 10.38 7.83
C LYS A 21 -17.54 11.43 7.83
N ALA A 22 -17.94 12.70 7.82
CA ALA A 22 -17.04 13.85 7.91
C ALA A 22 -16.30 13.84 9.26
N GLY A 23 -15.16 13.15 9.33
CA GLY A 23 -14.34 13.03 10.54
C GLY A 23 -13.45 11.78 10.54
N VAL A 24 -13.98 10.66 10.03
CA VAL A 24 -13.25 9.39 9.91
C VAL A 24 -11.97 9.54 9.07
N PRO A 25 -11.97 10.23 7.91
CA PRO A 25 -10.74 10.39 7.12
C PRO A 25 -9.63 11.13 7.86
N ARG A 26 -9.98 12.11 8.71
CA ARG A 26 -9.00 12.90 9.46
C ARG A 26 -8.39 12.10 10.60
N SER A 27 -9.22 11.45 11.41
CA SER A 27 -8.75 10.58 12.51
C SER A 27 -7.92 9.41 11.98
N LEU A 28 -8.28 8.85 10.83
CA LEU A 28 -7.47 7.81 10.18
C LEU A 28 -6.09 8.33 9.78
N ALA A 29 -6.03 9.51 9.15
CA ALA A 29 -4.76 10.12 8.78
C ALA A 29 -3.91 10.49 10.01
N ASP A 30 -4.54 10.93 11.10
CA ASP A 30 -3.86 11.25 12.35
C ASP A 30 -3.30 9.96 13.00
N ALA A 31 -4.08 8.87 13.04
CA ALA A 31 -3.60 7.55 13.46
C ALA A 31 -2.43 7.06 12.60
N ALA A 32 -2.53 7.17 11.28
CA ALA A 32 -1.45 6.79 10.36
C ALA A 32 -0.15 7.57 10.63
N ARG A 33 -0.23 8.87 10.94
CA ARG A 33 0.93 9.68 11.33
C ARG A 33 1.52 9.28 12.67
N LEU A 34 0.71 8.83 13.63
CA LEU A 34 1.19 8.30 14.91
C LEU A 34 1.88 6.93 14.73
N LEU A 35 1.45 6.13 13.75
CA LEU A 35 2.02 4.83 13.44
C LEU A 35 3.32 4.91 12.63
N LEU A 36 3.42 5.89 11.71
CA LEU A 36 4.59 6.05 10.81
C LEU A 36 5.95 5.94 11.51
N PRO A 37 6.22 6.58 12.67
CA PRO A 37 7.51 6.46 13.35
C PRO A 37 7.90 5.03 13.75
N HIS A 38 6.95 4.11 13.91
CA HIS A 38 7.24 2.70 14.17
C HIS A 38 7.87 2.05 12.93
N LEU A 39 7.29 2.28 11.75
CA LEU A 39 7.82 1.79 10.48
C LEU A 39 9.19 2.40 10.18
N GLU A 40 9.38 3.69 10.46
CA GLU A 40 10.66 4.38 10.29
C GLU A 40 11.80 3.79 11.13
N ARG A 41 11.48 3.26 12.31
CA ARG A 41 12.43 2.59 13.20
C ARG A 41 12.52 1.08 12.95
N GLY A 42 11.82 0.54 11.96
CA GLY A 42 11.74 -0.90 11.72
C GLY A 42 11.06 -1.66 12.87
N GLN A 43 10.21 -0.99 13.65
CA GLN A 43 9.50 -1.56 14.79
C GLN A 43 8.15 -2.13 14.35
N ARG A 44 7.83 -3.32 14.85
CA ARG A 44 6.53 -3.95 14.64
C ARG A 44 5.44 -3.09 15.27
N ILE A 45 4.36 -2.87 14.54
CA ILE A 45 3.12 -2.32 15.07
C ILE A 45 2.35 -3.50 15.67
N ASP A 46 2.41 -3.63 16.99
CA ASP A 46 1.59 -4.61 17.71
C ASP A 46 0.19 -4.05 18.03
N ALA A 47 -0.66 -4.90 18.62
CA ALA A 47 -2.03 -4.52 18.96
C ALA A 47 -2.11 -3.40 20.01
N ILE A 48 -1.10 -3.26 20.87
CA ILE A 48 -1.07 -2.25 21.93
C ILE A 48 -0.75 -0.89 21.30
N ALA A 49 0.30 -0.81 20.50
CA ALA A 49 0.68 0.39 19.76
C ALA A 49 -0.43 0.84 18.81
N LEU A 50 -1.05 -0.11 18.11
CA LEU A 50 -2.17 0.18 17.21
C LEU A 50 -3.37 0.77 17.97
N ARG A 51 -3.79 0.13 19.06
CA ARG A 51 -4.91 0.62 19.89
C ARG A 51 -4.63 2.02 20.44
N ALA A 52 -3.43 2.25 20.96
CA ALA A 52 -3.04 3.56 21.49
C ALA A 52 -3.10 4.67 20.41
N ALA A 53 -2.64 4.39 19.19
CA ALA A 53 -2.73 5.33 18.08
C ALA A 53 -4.19 5.63 17.69
N MET A 54 -5.03 4.60 17.62
CA MET A 54 -6.44 4.75 17.29
C MET A 54 -7.21 5.52 18.35
N GLU A 55 -7.05 5.18 19.64
CA GLU A 55 -7.70 5.89 20.75
C GLU A 55 -7.33 7.36 20.79
N ARG A 56 -6.05 7.69 20.56
CA ARG A 56 -5.58 9.07 20.50
C ARG A 56 -6.18 9.84 19.32
N ALA A 57 -6.38 9.20 18.17
CA ALA A 57 -6.87 9.86 16.96
C ALA A 57 -8.40 9.95 16.88
N PHE A 58 -9.12 8.98 17.45
CA PHE A 58 -10.58 8.92 17.44
C PHE A 58 -11.21 9.42 18.75
N GLY A 59 -10.43 9.62 19.81
CA GLY A 59 -10.91 10.16 21.08
C GLY A 59 -11.73 9.17 21.92
N GLY A 60 -11.63 7.87 21.64
CA GLY A 60 -12.36 6.81 22.34
C GLY A 60 -11.87 5.42 21.97
N SER A 61 -12.36 4.39 22.67
CA SER A 61 -11.95 3.00 22.49
C SER A 61 -12.80 2.26 21.47
N ASP A 62 -12.33 1.09 21.02
CA ASP A 62 -13.15 0.18 20.21
C ASP A 62 -14.36 -0.35 20.99
N ALA A 63 -14.21 -0.55 22.31
CA ALA A 63 -15.29 -0.97 23.20
C ALA A 63 -16.41 0.07 23.32
N SER A 64 -16.10 1.37 23.19
CA SER A 64 -17.12 2.43 23.11
C SER A 64 -17.65 2.66 21.69
N GLY A 65 -17.21 1.87 20.71
CA GLY A 65 -17.60 2.01 19.30
C GLY A 65 -17.03 3.23 18.59
N ALA A 66 -15.97 3.86 19.13
CA ALA A 66 -15.36 5.04 18.52
C ALA A 66 -14.65 4.72 17.20
N TRP A 67 -14.17 3.48 17.06
CA TRP A 67 -13.56 2.92 15.87
C TRP A 67 -13.70 1.39 15.89
N ASP A 68 -13.52 0.75 14.74
CA ASP A 68 -13.48 -0.71 14.62
C ASP A 68 -12.10 -1.18 14.14
N TRP A 69 -11.88 -2.50 14.23
CA TRP A 69 -10.61 -3.08 13.80
C TRP A 69 -10.33 -2.92 12.30
N LYS A 70 -11.36 -2.70 11.47
CA LYS A 70 -11.18 -2.43 10.04
C LYS A 70 -10.54 -1.05 9.84
N ALA A 71 -11.03 -0.02 10.52
CA ALA A 71 -10.41 1.31 10.50
C ALA A 71 -8.97 1.28 11.04
N ALA A 72 -8.68 0.42 12.03
CA ALA A 72 -7.32 0.25 12.54
C ALA A 72 -6.37 -0.35 11.49
N TYR A 73 -6.84 -1.33 10.72
CA TYR A 73 -6.09 -1.88 9.59
C TYR A 73 -5.89 -0.85 8.47
N ASP A 74 -6.92 -0.05 8.16
CA ASP A 74 -6.81 1.03 7.17
C ASP A 74 -5.79 2.09 7.60
N ALA A 75 -5.65 2.36 8.90
CA ALA A 75 -4.62 3.26 9.42
C ALA A 75 -3.21 2.70 9.21
N CYS A 76 -3.03 1.39 9.30
CA CYS A 76 -1.76 0.71 9.02
C CYS A 76 -1.41 0.77 7.53
N GLU A 77 -2.39 0.56 6.65
CA GLU A 77 -2.22 0.72 5.20
C GLU A 77 -1.85 2.17 4.86
N ALA A 78 -2.55 3.15 5.44
CA ALA A 78 -2.23 4.56 5.27
C ALA A 78 -0.83 4.93 5.80
N ALA A 79 -0.40 4.39 6.94
CA ALA A 79 0.95 4.58 7.46
C ALA A 79 2.01 4.03 6.50
N THR A 80 1.71 2.90 5.86
CA THR A 80 2.57 2.29 4.84
C THR A 80 2.67 3.17 3.58
N VAL A 81 1.57 3.77 3.14
CA VAL A 81 1.57 4.76 2.05
C VAL A 81 2.44 5.97 2.41
N LEU A 82 2.31 6.51 3.63
CA LEU A 82 3.15 7.62 4.10
C LEU A 82 4.64 7.24 4.12
N PHE A 83 4.95 6.03 4.61
CA PHE A 83 6.31 5.50 4.60
C PHE A 83 6.86 5.42 3.17
N LEU A 84 6.11 4.85 2.22
CA LEU A 84 6.54 4.74 0.83
C LEU A 84 6.68 6.10 0.13
N ARG A 85 5.85 7.08 0.46
CA ARG A 85 6.00 8.44 -0.07
C ARG A 85 7.33 9.06 0.38
N LYS A 86 7.77 8.76 1.60
CA LYS A 86 9.01 9.29 2.17
C LYS A 86 10.25 8.50 1.73
N PHE A 87 10.20 7.17 1.78
CA PHE A 87 11.37 6.29 1.59
C PHE A 87 11.35 5.52 0.27
N GLY A 88 10.26 5.52 -0.48
CA GLY A 88 10.13 4.82 -1.76
C GLY A 88 11.21 5.18 -2.78
N PRO A 89 11.56 6.47 -2.98
CA PRO A 89 12.68 6.85 -3.85
C PRO A 89 14.02 6.24 -3.40
N ALA A 90 14.31 6.25 -2.10
CA ALA A 90 15.53 5.66 -1.54
C ALA A 90 15.56 4.14 -1.69
N ILE A 91 14.42 3.46 -1.45
CA ILE A 91 14.27 2.02 -1.67
C ILE A 91 14.58 1.66 -3.14
N ARG A 92 14.04 2.42 -4.10
CA ARG A 92 14.30 2.20 -5.52
C ARG A 92 15.75 2.50 -5.92
N ALA A 93 16.36 3.54 -5.35
CA ALA A 93 17.75 3.90 -5.62
C ALA A 93 18.74 2.84 -5.09
N GLN A 94 18.41 2.22 -3.94
CA GLN A 94 19.25 1.20 -3.30
C GLN A 94 19.08 -0.20 -3.91
N ALA A 95 17.90 -0.52 -4.45
CA ALA A 95 17.59 -1.83 -4.95
C ALA A 95 18.28 -2.11 -6.29
N THR A 96 18.97 -3.25 -6.39
CA THR A 96 19.65 -3.70 -7.61
C THR A 96 18.72 -4.41 -8.61
N SER A 97 17.50 -4.73 -8.19
CA SER A 97 16.49 -5.41 -9.02
C SER A 97 15.07 -5.20 -8.48
N PRO A 98 14.01 -5.40 -9.30
CA PRO A 98 12.63 -5.40 -8.83
C PRO A 98 12.37 -6.41 -7.71
N ALA A 99 13.03 -7.57 -7.75
CA ALA A 99 12.95 -8.57 -6.67
C ALA A 99 13.55 -8.05 -5.36
N SER A 100 14.60 -7.23 -5.41
CA SER A 100 15.20 -6.61 -4.22
C SER A 100 14.26 -5.56 -3.62
N VAL A 101 13.55 -4.78 -4.45
CA VAL A 101 12.47 -3.89 -3.98
C VAL A 101 11.40 -4.72 -3.25
N LEU A 102 10.92 -5.80 -3.88
CA LEU A 102 9.91 -6.67 -3.29
C LEU A 102 10.35 -7.23 -1.93
N GLN A 103 11.59 -7.68 -1.78
CA GLN A 103 12.11 -8.15 -0.49
C GLN A 103 12.12 -7.05 0.58
N MET A 104 12.49 -5.81 0.23
CA MET A 104 12.43 -4.69 1.15
C MET A 104 10.98 -4.36 1.55
N LEU A 105 10.04 -4.42 0.60
CA LEU A 105 8.61 -4.22 0.87
C LEU A 105 8.03 -5.32 1.76
N SER A 106 8.42 -6.58 1.57
CA SER A 106 8.01 -7.69 2.44
C SER A 106 8.51 -7.53 3.87
N LYS A 107 9.71 -6.95 4.06
CA LYS A 107 10.19 -6.61 5.42
C LYS A 107 9.30 -5.57 6.09
N VAL A 108 8.86 -4.55 5.33
CA VAL A 108 7.92 -3.53 5.84
C VAL A 108 6.56 -4.14 6.15
N ALA A 109 6.02 -4.98 5.26
CA ALA A 109 4.76 -5.68 5.48
C ALA A 109 4.80 -6.57 6.74
N GLY A 110 5.94 -7.21 7.01
CA GLY A 110 6.16 -8.02 8.22
C GLY A 110 6.14 -7.23 9.54
N LEU A 111 6.21 -5.89 9.50
CA LEU A 111 6.04 -5.02 10.66
C LEU A 111 4.57 -4.73 10.98
N LEU A 112 3.65 -5.02 10.06
CA LEU A 112 2.23 -4.73 10.22
C LEU A 112 1.50 -5.87 10.96
N PRO A 113 0.36 -5.57 11.62
CA PRO A 113 -0.54 -6.60 12.11
C PRO A 113 -1.10 -7.45 10.95
N THR A 114 -1.30 -8.74 11.19
CA THR A 114 -2.08 -9.58 10.27
C THR A 114 -3.55 -9.21 10.36
N HIS A 115 -4.21 -9.02 9.22
CA HIS A 115 -5.66 -8.71 9.16
C HIS A 115 -6.48 -9.99 9.43
N THR A 116 -6.63 -10.36 10.70
CA THR A 116 -7.32 -11.60 11.13
C THR A 116 -8.82 -11.43 11.39
N ARG A 117 -9.32 -10.19 11.43
CA ARG A 117 -10.72 -9.88 11.72
C ARG A 117 -11.42 -9.39 10.45
N ARG A 118 -12.57 -9.99 10.14
CA ARG A 118 -13.44 -9.58 9.02
C ARG A 118 -14.70 -8.90 9.56
N SER A 119 -14.93 -7.64 9.19
CA SER A 119 -16.20 -6.96 9.51
C SER A 119 -17.34 -7.52 8.65
N GLN A 120 -18.58 -7.36 9.10
CA GLN A 120 -19.77 -7.75 8.31
C GLN A 120 -19.83 -7.00 6.98
N GLU A 121 -19.50 -5.71 7.00
CA GLU A 121 -19.40 -4.87 5.79
C GLU A 121 -18.33 -5.40 4.82
N SER A 122 -17.13 -5.72 5.31
CA SER A 122 -16.07 -6.25 4.45
C SER A 122 -16.42 -7.62 3.88
N GLN A 123 -17.20 -8.44 4.60
CA GLN A 123 -17.72 -9.70 4.05
C GLN A 123 -18.77 -9.45 2.99
N ALA A 124 -19.76 -8.59 3.27
CA ALA A 124 -20.84 -8.26 2.35
C ALA A 124 -20.34 -7.64 1.04
N LEU A 125 -19.32 -6.79 1.12
CA LEU A 125 -18.74 -6.08 -0.01
C LEU A 125 -17.50 -6.76 -0.61
N GLN A 126 -17.13 -7.96 -0.13
CA GLN A 126 -15.92 -8.67 -0.54
C GLN A 126 -14.66 -7.79 -0.52
N GLN A 127 -14.52 -6.98 0.52
CA GLN A 127 -13.35 -6.11 0.69
C GLN A 127 -12.15 -6.93 1.17
N PHE A 128 -11.20 -7.13 0.25
CA PHE A 128 -9.88 -7.62 0.55
C PHE A 128 -8.89 -6.46 0.55
N SER A 129 -7.95 -6.46 1.49
CA SER A 129 -6.80 -5.58 1.42
C SER A 129 -5.94 -5.95 0.21
N THR A 130 -5.25 -4.96 -0.35
CA THR A 130 -4.20 -5.17 -1.35
C THR A 130 -2.85 -5.02 -0.65
N PRO A 131 -2.19 -6.13 -0.22
CA PRO A 131 -0.86 -6.06 0.37
C PRO A 131 0.12 -5.31 -0.51
N ILE A 132 1.07 -4.63 0.12
CA ILE A 132 2.06 -3.76 -0.55
C ILE A 132 2.86 -4.48 -1.63
N GLU A 133 3.12 -5.78 -1.44
CA GLU A 133 3.78 -6.65 -2.40
C GLU A 133 2.96 -6.79 -3.69
N LEU A 134 1.66 -7.07 -3.57
CA LEU A 134 0.77 -7.19 -4.72
C LEU A 134 0.58 -5.84 -5.42
N ALA A 135 0.45 -4.75 -4.64
CA ALA A 135 0.37 -3.41 -5.19
C ALA A 135 1.63 -3.05 -6.01
N PHE A 136 2.82 -3.43 -5.52
CA PHE A 136 4.07 -3.23 -6.25
C PHE A 136 4.15 -4.05 -7.54
N VAL A 137 3.79 -5.34 -7.50
CA VAL A 137 3.79 -6.19 -8.69
C VAL A 137 2.81 -5.65 -9.75
N ALA A 138 1.61 -5.24 -9.33
CA ALA A 138 0.62 -4.64 -10.23
C ALA A 138 1.15 -3.34 -10.86
N ALA A 139 1.78 -2.46 -10.06
CA ALA A 139 2.37 -1.22 -10.57
C ALA A 139 3.53 -1.48 -11.54
N ALA A 140 4.38 -2.47 -11.26
CA ALA A 140 5.48 -2.86 -12.14
C ALA A 140 4.96 -3.43 -13.48
N ALA A 141 3.93 -4.29 -13.42
CA ALA A 141 3.28 -4.83 -14.62
C ALA A 141 2.65 -3.71 -15.48
N ALA A 142 1.97 -2.75 -14.84
CA ALA A 142 1.39 -1.60 -15.54
C ALA A 142 2.46 -0.72 -16.21
N ALA A 143 3.64 -0.56 -15.58
CA ALA A 143 4.74 0.24 -16.12
C ALA A 143 5.48 -0.41 -17.30
N ALA A 144 5.47 -1.75 -17.42
CA ALA A 144 6.11 -2.45 -18.53
C ALA A 144 5.45 -2.15 -19.89
N GLY A 145 4.15 -1.82 -19.90
CA GLY A 145 3.38 -1.50 -21.10
C GLY A 145 3.25 -2.67 -22.10
N PRO A 146 2.36 -2.56 -23.11
CA PRO A 146 2.14 -3.64 -24.10
C PRO A 146 3.35 -3.94 -25.00
N ALA A 147 4.30 -3.01 -25.10
CA ALA A 147 5.46 -3.11 -25.99
C ALA A 147 6.56 -4.02 -25.43
N ALA A 148 6.76 -4.04 -24.11
CA ALA A 148 7.74 -4.93 -23.47
C ALA A 148 7.33 -6.41 -23.60
N ASP A 149 6.02 -6.68 -23.50
CA ASP A 149 5.44 -8.01 -23.68
C ASP A 149 5.63 -8.56 -25.11
N ARG A 150 5.54 -7.67 -26.11
CA ARG A 150 5.78 -8.03 -27.52
C ARG A 150 7.24 -8.34 -27.82
N ALA A 151 8.18 -7.62 -27.20
CA ALA A 151 9.61 -7.86 -27.34
C ALA A 151 10.04 -9.18 -26.69
N ALA A 152 9.45 -9.55 -25.55
CA ALA A 152 9.70 -10.83 -24.89
C ALA A 152 9.18 -12.03 -25.71
N MET A 153 8.01 -11.89 -26.35
CA MET A 153 7.45 -12.93 -27.24
C MET A 153 8.28 -13.11 -28.53
N GLN A 154 8.91 -12.04 -29.04
CA GLN A 154 9.70 -12.07 -30.28
C GLN A 154 11.15 -12.53 -30.09
N ALA A 155 11.65 -12.57 -28.84
CA ALA A 155 13.02 -12.92 -28.51
C ALA A 155 13.25 -14.43 -28.25
N ALA A 156 12.26 -15.29 -28.48
CA ALA A 156 12.43 -16.74 -28.41
C ALA A 156 12.73 -17.33 -29.80
N PRO A 157 14.01 -17.49 -30.22
CA PRO A 157 14.31 -18.33 -31.36
C PRO A 157 14.03 -19.79 -30.95
N MET A 158 12.98 -20.35 -31.52
CA MET A 158 12.70 -21.77 -31.53
C MET A 158 13.77 -22.45 -32.41
N THR A 159 14.98 -22.65 -31.88
CA THR A 159 15.97 -23.53 -32.50
C THR A 159 15.67 -24.96 -32.06
N ILE A 160 14.85 -25.64 -32.86
CA ILE A 160 14.75 -27.10 -32.84
C ILE A 160 15.97 -27.61 -33.61
N LYS A 161 16.86 -28.35 -32.92
CA LYS A 161 17.83 -29.25 -33.55
C LYS A 161 17.19 -30.61 -33.75
#